data_AF-A0A133RZ77-F1
#
_entry.id   AF-A0A133RZ77-F1
#
_cell.length_a   1.000
_cell.length_b   1.000
_cell.length_c   1.000
_cell.angle_alpha   90.00
_cell.angle_beta   90.00
_cell.angle_gamma   90.00
#
_symmetry.space_group_name_H-M   'P 1'
#
loop_
_entity.id
_entity.type
_entity.pdbx_description
1 polymer ?
#
loop_
_entity_poly.entity_id
_entity_poly.type
_entity_poly.pdbx_seq_one_letter_code
_entity_poly.pdbx_strand_id
1 'polypeptide(L)'
;PKSEIKKQFLSVLAKLKEKGIFKELQEYIESIKFVTLDMKDKKNQGVLDPFSFLQDEAELTELATVLVGSVLDKDTYIKVQPYLLDSIDKVLERRKAGEKIGMLQVFDELEKNSKEEVATAAYFLKRISRNSLLSLCFSDGSQNVLKVDNKITIVEITGLDMPKGTDKDEMTETQLRSLTVMYSLTYFCAIFGEREKDKETMLFLDEAWQIMSTPAGRQVVNRIKRTGRSFNNFLVLVTQSVKDLKTSEDGTGFGTVFAFPEHSETGAILEHLRVEDDDLSRAWLENQTMGQCIYYDTFGRKERITVDGTIYPELMELFETVETELVAV
;
A
#
# COMPACT_ATOMS: atom_id res chain seq x y z
N PRO A 1 -2.97 -11.62 -10.89
CA PRO A 1 -1.95 -12.03 -9.89
C PRO A 1 -2.43 -11.99 -8.43
N LYS A 2 -2.94 -10.87 -7.88
CA LYS A 2 -3.16 -10.77 -6.41
C LYS A 2 -4.40 -11.52 -5.89
N SER A 3 -5.46 -11.62 -6.69
CA SER A 3 -6.67 -12.38 -6.32
C SER A 3 -6.45 -13.89 -6.29
N GLU A 4 -5.35 -14.36 -6.89
CA GLU A 4 -4.97 -15.77 -6.96
C GLU A 4 -4.54 -16.30 -5.58
N ILE A 5 -3.87 -15.49 -4.74
CA ILE A 5 -3.43 -15.93 -3.41
C ILE A 5 -4.62 -16.34 -2.54
N LYS A 6 -5.64 -15.46 -2.44
CA LYS A 6 -6.86 -15.74 -1.68
C LYS A 6 -7.57 -16.98 -2.24
N LYS A 7 -7.72 -17.06 -3.57
CA LYS A 7 -8.36 -18.21 -4.23
C LYS A 7 -7.62 -19.50 -3.89
N GLN A 8 -6.29 -19.50 -3.97
CA GLN A 8 -5.45 -20.67 -3.72
C GLN A 8 -5.53 -21.12 -2.26
N PHE A 9 -5.35 -20.21 -1.31
CA PHE A 9 -5.40 -20.53 0.11
C PHE A 9 -6.76 -21.11 0.52
N LEU A 10 -7.87 -20.54 0.02
CA LEU A 10 -9.21 -21.04 0.31
C LEU A 10 -9.51 -22.37 -0.39
N SER A 11 -8.97 -22.60 -1.59
CA SER A 11 -9.06 -23.88 -2.30
C SER A 11 -8.33 -24.99 -1.55
N VAL A 12 -7.10 -24.73 -1.11
CA VAL A 12 -6.32 -25.65 -0.28
C VAL A 12 -7.03 -25.93 1.04
N LEU A 13 -7.54 -24.91 1.74
CA LEU A 13 -8.32 -25.08 2.97
C LEU A 13 -9.53 -26.01 2.77
N ALA A 14 -10.27 -25.86 1.67
CA ALA A 14 -11.41 -26.73 1.37
C ALA A 14 -10.99 -28.20 1.20
N LYS A 15 -9.91 -28.46 0.45
CA LYS A 15 -9.34 -29.80 0.26
C LYS A 15 -8.85 -30.41 1.58
N LEU A 16 -8.18 -29.62 2.43
CA LEU A 16 -7.69 -30.05 3.74
C LEU A 16 -8.85 -30.44 4.67
N LYS A 17 -9.93 -29.65 4.68
CA LYS A 17 -11.15 -29.94 5.45
C LYS A 17 -11.86 -31.19 4.99
N GLU A 18 -12.02 -31.36 3.67
CA GLU A 18 -12.65 -32.54 3.09
C GLU A 18 -11.91 -33.83 3.49
N LYS A 19 -10.57 -33.78 3.48
CA LYS A 19 -9.72 -34.92 3.85
C LYS A 19 -9.54 -35.08 5.36
N GLY A 20 -9.85 -34.08 6.17
CA GLY A 20 -9.67 -34.11 7.63
C GLY A 20 -8.20 -34.16 8.07
N ILE A 21 -7.28 -33.54 7.33
CA ILE A 21 -5.83 -33.58 7.56
C ILE A 21 -5.22 -32.19 7.81
N PHE A 22 -4.07 -32.12 8.48
CA PHE A 22 -3.32 -30.88 8.74
C PHE A 22 -4.16 -29.79 9.44
N LYS A 23 -4.70 -30.12 10.62
CA LYS A 23 -5.62 -29.23 11.36
C LYS A 23 -4.97 -27.88 11.68
N GLU A 24 -3.71 -27.87 12.05
CA GLU A 24 -2.92 -26.68 12.37
C GLU A 24 -2.79 -25.75 11.15
N LEU A 25 -2.62 -26.33 9.96
CA LEU A 25 -2.58 -25.57 8.70
C LEU A 25 -3.96 -24.99 8.35
N GLN A 26 -5.04 -25.74 8.61
CA GLN A 26 -6.40 -25.22 8.44
C GLN A 26 -6.65 -24.03 9.37
N GLU A 27 -6.33 -24.17 10.67
CA GLU A 27 -6.45 -23.10 11.66
C GLU A 27 -5.60 -21.87 11.29
N TYR A 28 -4.39 -22.09 10.76
CA TYR A 28 -3.54 -21.02 10.25
C TYR A 28 -4.21 -20.26 9.09
N ILE A 29 -4.68 -20.96 8.05
CA ILE A 29 -5.33 -20.31 6.89
C ILE A 29 -6.60 -19.57 7.33
N GLU A 30 -7.40 -20.15 8.23
CA GLU A 30 -8.60 -19.52 8.77
C GLU A 30 -8.30 -18.27 9.60
N SER A 31 -7.13 -18.19 10.22
CA SER A 31 -6.69 -17.00 10.95
C SER A 31 -6.35 -15.80 10.07
N ILE A 32 -6.18 -16.01 8.74
CA ILE A 32 -5.85 -14.95 7.79
C ILE A 32 -7.13 -14.26 7.32
N LYS A 33 -7.23 -12.96 7.57
CA LYS A 33 -8.30 -12.12 7.04
C LYS A 33 -7.93 -11.60 5.65
N PHE A 34 -8.56 -12.15 4.62
CA PHE A 34 -8.50 -11.58 3.27
C PHE A 34 -9.53 -10.47 3.10
N VAL A 35 -9.07 -9.28 2.71
CA VAL A 35 -9.92 -8.13 2.37
C VAL A 35 -9.65 -7.71 0.93
N THR A 36 -10.69 -7.69 0.11
CA THR A 36 -10.62 -7.26 -1.29
C THR A 36 -11.39 -5.95 -1.44
N LEU A 37 -10.66 -4.85 -1.68
CA LEU A 37 -11.19 -3.53 -1.95
C LEU A 37 -11.50 -3.41 -3.45
N ASP A 38 -12.77 -3.47 -3.77
CA ASP A 38 -13.33 -3.34 -5.11
C ASP A 38 -14.35 -2.19 -5.13
N MET A 39 -14.18 -1.23 -6.04
CA MET A 39 -15.09 -0.10 -6.25
C MET A 39 -16.53 -0.52 -6.63
N LYS A 40 -16.71 -1.74 -7.15
CA LYS A 40 -18.02 -2.29 -7.51
C LYS A 40 -18.80 -2.81 -6.29
N ASP A 41 -18.14 -3.11 -5.18
CA ASP A 41 -18.79 -3.49 -3.94
C ASP A 41 -19.11 -2.25 -3.11
N LYS A 42 -20.41 -1.99 -2.93
CA LYS A 42 -20.90 -0.85 -2.13
C LYS A 42 -20.38 -0.86 -0.69
N LYS A 43 -20.05 -2.03 -0.13
CA LYS A 43 -19.50 -2.12 1.24
C LYS A 43 -18.08 -1.55 1.34
N ASN A 44 -17.38 -1.43 0.23
CA ASN A 44 -16.02 -0.89 0.16
C ASN A 44 -16.00 0.63 -0.06
N GLN A 45 -17.15 1.25 -0.33
CA GLN A 45 -17.22 2.70 -0.51
C GLN A 45 -16.82 3.41 0.77
N GLY A 46 -15.86 4.33 0.66
CA GLY A 46 -15.35 5.13 1.78
C GLY A 46 -14.49 4.40 2.81
N VAL A 47 -14.12 3.14 2.59
CA VAL A 47 -13.28 2.39 3.55
C VAL A 47 -11.90 3.05 3.80
N LEU A 48 -11.45 3.89 2.88
CA LEU A 48 -10.22 4.67 2.92
C LEU A 48 -10.51 6.18 2.88
N ASP A 49 -11.72 6.61 3.25
CA ASP A 49 -12.02 8.04 3.38
C ASP A 49 -11.33 8.60 4.64
N PRO A 50 -10.65 9.76 4.58
CA PRO A 50 -9.99 10.37 5.75
C PRO A 50 -10.91 10.48 6.96
N PHE A 51 -12.18 10.83 6.76
CA PHE A 51 -13.17 10.94 7.84
C PHE A 51 -13.57 9.60 8.45
N SER A 52 -13.28 8.49 7.79
CA SER A 52 -13.60 7.15 8.28
C SER A 52 -12.64 6.69 9.38
N PHE A 53 -11.33 6.94 9.23
CA PHE A 53 -10.32 6.35 10.12
C PHE A 53 -9.48 7.37 10.89
N LEU A 54 -9.48 8.66 10.53
CA LEU A 54 -8.74 9.70 11.25
C LEU A 54 -9.61 10.40 12.29
N GLN A 55 -9.10 10.51 13.51
CA GLN A 55 -9.71 11.32 14.58
C GLN A 55 -9.00 12.66 14.74
N ASP A 56 -7.70 12.73 14.47
CA ASP A 56 -6.95 13.98 14.51
C ASP A 56 -7.31 14.85 13.30
N GLU A 57 -7.68 16.10 13.56
CA GLU A 57 -8.18 17.03 12.56
C GLU A 57 -7.07 17.53 11.63
N ALA A 58 -5.84 17.67 12.13
CA ALA A 58 -4.70 18.11 11.34
C ALA A 58 -4.27 17.01 10.36
N GLU A 59 -4.19 15.75 10.83
CA GLU A 59 -3.91 14.59 9.97
C GLU A 59 -4.99 14.39 8.92
N LEU A 60 -6.26 14.54 9.30
CA LEU A 60 -7.38 14.45 8.38
C LEU A 60 -7.28 15.49 7.28
N THR A 61 -7.03 16.74 7.67
CA THR A 61 -6.88 17.86 6.73
C THR A 61 -5.71 17.65 5.79
N GLU A 62 -4.57 17.19 6.30
CA GLU A 62 -3.39 16.86 5.50
C GLU A 62 -3.71 15.76 4.49
N LEU A 63 -4.29 14.64 4.93
CA LEU A 63 -4.62 13.55 4.01
C LEU A 63 -5.67 13.99 2.97
N ALA A 64 -6.74 14.67 3.40
CA ALA A 64 -7.79 15.15 2.50
C ALA A 64 -7.24 16.08 1.41
N THR A 65 -6.36 17.01 1.77
CA THR A 65 -5.75 17.95 0.82
C THR A 65 -4.81 17.24 -0.15
N VAL A 66 -3.99 16.29 0.32
CA VAL A 66 -3.14 15.48 -0.56
C VAL A 66 -3.95 14.64 -1.53
N LEU A 67 -5.03 13.98 -1.08
CA LEU A 67 -5.89 13.16 -1.95
C LEU A 67 -6.60 14.00 -3.02
N VAL A 68 -6.98 15.25 -2.71
CA VAL A 68 -7.55 16.15 -3.73
C VAL A 68 -6.45 16.64 -4.68
N GLY A 69 -5.28 16.99 -4.15
CA GLY A 69 -4.13 17.45 -4.94
C GLY A 69 -3.50 16.37 -5.83
N SER A 70 -3.68 15.09 -5.51
CA SER A 70 -3.27 13.98 -6.39
C SER A 70 -4.19 13.82 -7.60
N VAL A 71 -5.47 14.20 -7.44
CA VAL A 71 -6.50 14.06 -8.48
C VAL A 71 -6.56 15.29 -9.40
N LEU A 72 -6.41 16.49 -8.85
CA LEU A 72 -6.41 17.73 -9.64
C LEU A 72 -5.03 18.02 -10.22
N ASP A 73 -5.00 18.73 -11.36
CA ASP A 73 -3.79 19.34 -11.87
C ASP A 73 -3.32 20.48 -10.94
N LYS A 74 -2.04 20.85 -11.08
CA LYS A 74 -1.40 21.82 -10.17
C LYS A 74 -2.04 23.20 -10.22
N ASP A 75 -2.40 23.68 -11.41
CA ASP A 75 -2.93 25.03 -11.60
C ASP A 75 -4.35 25.13 -11.03
N THR A 76 -5.19 24.12 -11.25
CA THR A 76 -6.51 24.03 -10.63
C THR A 76 -6.39 23.89 -9.11
N TYR A 77 -5.50 23.02 -8.63
CA TYR A 77 -5.36 22.75 -7.19
C TYR A 77 -4.97 24.00 -6.40
N ILE A 78 -4.00 24.81 -6.88
CA ILE A 78 -3.56 26.04 -6.18
C ILE A 78 -4.73 27.02 -5.94
N LYS A 79 -5.66 27.10 -6.90
CA LYS A 79 -6.82 28.00 -6.79
C LYS A 79 -7.91 27.44 -5.87
N VAL A 80 -8.03 26.12 -5.82
CA VAL A 80 -9.04 25.40 -5.02
C VAL A 80 -8.61 25.24 -3.56
N GLN A 81 -7.32 25.03 -3.30
CA GLN A 81 -6.79 24.64 -2.00
C GLN A 81 -7.24 25.53 -0.81
N PRO A 82 -7.23 26.87 -0.89
CA PRO A 82 -7.69 27.70 0.22
C PRO A 82 -9.15 27.44 0.59
N TYR A 83 -10.01 27.25 -0.41
CA TYR A 83 -11.44 26.99 -0.21
C TYR A 83 -11.72 25.54 0.20
N LEU A 84 -10.85 24.61 -0.20
CA LEU A 84 -10.89 23.23 0.26
C LEU A 84 -10.66 23.18 1.77
N LEU A 85 -9.66 23.90 2.29
CA LEU A 85 -9.40 24.01 3.72
C LEU A 85 -10.62 24.56 4.48
N ASP A 86 -11.17 25.69 4.02
CA ASP A 86 -12.39 26.26 4.62
C ASP A 86 -13.57 25.27 4.62
N SER A 87 -13.69 24.46 3.57
CA SER A 87 -14.75 23.45 3.43
C SER A 87 -14.53 22.26 4.37
N ILE A 88 -13.28 21.84 4.57
CA ILE A 88 -12.91 20.78 5.52
C ILE A 88 -13.26 21.21 6.95
N ASP A 89 -12.89 22.43 7.36
CA ASP A 89 -13.18 22.97 8.69
C ASP A 89 -14.69 22.96 9.00
N LYS A 90 -15.51 23.40 8.05
CA LYS A 90 -16.98 23.37 8.19
C LYS A 90 -17.52 21.95 8.35
N VAL A 91 -16.98 20.98 7.60
CA VAL A 91 -17.42 19.58 7.68
C VAL A 91 -16.94 18.92 8.97
N LEU A 92 -15.77 19.30 9.49
CA LEU A 92 -15.29 18.88 10.81
C LEU A 92 -16.22 19.36 11.93
N GLU A 93 -16.73 20.59 11.88
CA GLU A 93 -17.73 21.07 12.86
C GLU A 93 -19.04 20.26 12.80
N ARG A 94 -19.48 19.86 11.61
CA ARG A 94 -20.64 18.98 11.44
C ARG A 94 -20.38 17.57 12.01
N ARG A 95 -19.17 17.05 11.84
CA ARG A 95 -18.75 15.79 12.48
C ARG A 95 -18.83 15.88 14.00
N LYS A 96 -18.36 16.98 14.60
CA LYS A 96 -18.45 17.23 16.06
C LYS A 96 -19.91 17.29 16.53
N ALA A 97 -20.80 17.79 15.69
CA ALA A 97 -22.24 17.78 15.95
C ALA A 97 -22.91 16.39 15.79
N GLY A 98 -22.14 15.35 15.47
CA GLY A 98 -22.62 13.96 15.37
C GLY A 98 -23.18 13.59 14.00
N GLU A 99 -23.04 14.45 12.99
CA GLU A 99 -23.42 14.09 11.62
C GLU A 99 -22.49 13.02 11.04
N LYS A 100 -23.07 12.09 10.27
CA LYS A 100 -22.28 11.19 9.43
C LYS A 100 -21.79 11.95 8.21
N ILE A 101 -20.48 12.07 8.07
CA ILE A 101 -19.83 12.87 7.03
C ILE A 101 -18.66 12.11 6.40
N GLY A 102 -18.30 12.52 5.18
CA GLY A 102 -17.14 12.08 4.43
C GLY A 102 -16.71 13.16 3.43
N MET A 103 -15.76 12.85 2.57
CA MET A 103 -15.21 13.82 1.61
C MET A 103 -16.25 14.34 0.62
N LEU A 104 -17.34 13.61 0.34
CA LEU A 104 -18.40 14.14 -0.53
C LEU A 104 -19.10 15.34 0.09
N GLN A 105 -19.23 15.43 1.42
CA GLN A 105 -19.76 16.64 2.07
C GLN A 105 -18.79 17.82 1.99
N VAL A 106 -17.48 17.56 1.94
CA VAL A 106 -16.47 18.61 1.68
C VAL A 106 -16.67 19.16 0.27
N PHE A 107 -16.86 18.28 -0.72
CA PHE A 107 -17.13 18.70 -2.09
C PHE A 107 -18.48 19.42 -2.23
N ASP A 108 -19.51 18.99 -1.51
CA ASP A 108 -20.80 19.70 -1.47
C ASP A 108 -20.68 21.12 -0.91
N GLU A 109 -19.81 21.33 0.09
CA GLU A 109 -19.56 22.67 0.63
C GLU A 109 -18.72 23.52 -0.33
N LEU A 110 -17.71 22.92 -0.96
CA LEU A 110 -16.86 23.57 -1.95
C LEU A 110 -17.63 23.98 -3.21
N GLU A 111 -18.63 23.19 -3.62
CA GLU A 111 -19.51 23.45 -4.77
C GLU A 111 -20.38 24.70 -4.58
N LYS A 112 -20.62 25.14 -3.34
CA LYS A 112 -21.39 26.37 -3.02
C LYS A 112 -20.57 27.65 -3.14
N ASN A 113 -19.27 27.55 -3.45
CA ASN A 113 -18.40 28.70 -3.54
C ASN A 113 -18.85 29.66 -4.66
N SER A 114 -18.76 30.98 -4.42
CA SER A 114 -19.14 31.99 -5.42
C SER A 114 -18.18 32.04 -6.62
N LYS A 115 -16.96 31.49 -6.50
CA LYS A 115 -16.01 31.40 -7.60
C LYS A 115 -16.34 30.19 -8.47
N GLU A 116 -16.67 30.45 -9.73
CA GLU A 116 -17.05 29.43 -10.72
C GLU A 116 -15.98 28.34 -10.89
N GLU A 117 -14.69 28.69 -10.90
CA GLU A 117 -13.59 27.73 -11.03
C GLU A 117 -13.53 26.75 -9.84
N VAL A 118 -13.83 27.21 -8.61
CA VAL A 118 -13.84 26.39 -7.40
C VAL A 118 -15.06 25.47 -7.41
N ALA A 119 -16.23 26.03 -7.71
CA ALA A 119 -17.48 25.26 -7.79
C ALA A 119 -17.41 24.17 -8.88
N THR A 120 -16.81 24.49 -10.03
CA THR A 120 -16.60 23.56 -11.14
C THR A 120 -15.66 22.42 -10.75
N ALA A 121 -14.55 22.72 -10.07
CA ALA A 121 -13.63 21.70 -9.58
C ALA A 121 -14.30 20.77 -8.54
N ALA A 122 -15.12 21.32 -7.64
CA ALA A 122 -15.88 20.54 -6.68
C ALA A 122 -16.89 19.60 -7.35
N TYR A 123 -17.65 20.10 -8.32
CA TYR A 123 -18.56 19.29 -9.13
C TYR A 123 -17.80 18.17 -9.85
N PHE A 124 -16.64 18.48 -10.44
CA PHE A 124 -15.78 17.50 -11.10
C PHE A 124 -15.34 16.41 -10.12
N LEU A 125 -14.75 16.76 -8.96
CA LEU A 125 -14.32 15.83 -7.92
C LEU A 125 -15.45 14.89 -7.50
N LYS A 126 -16.63 15.45 -7.20
CA LYS A 126 -17.82 14.69 -6.83
C LYS A 126 -18.29 13.75 -7.94
N ARG A 127 -18.20 14.18 -9.20
CA ARG A 127 -18.58 13.36 -10.36
C ARG A 127 -17.62 12.20 -10.57
N ILE A 128 -16.31 12.44 -10.53
CA ILE A 128 -15.30 11.39 -10.74
C ILE A 128 -15.16 10.45 -9.53
N SER A 129 -15.58 10.88 -8.34
CA SER A 129 -15.65 10.03 -7.14
C SER A 129 -16.67 8.89 -7.31
N ARG A 130 -17.69 9.09 -8.14
CA ARG A 130 -18.75 8.10 -8.37
C ARG A 130 -18.31 7.09 -9.43
N ASN A 131 -18.51 5.81 -9.15
CA ASN A 131 -18.21 4.69 -10.08
C ASN A 131 -16.74 4.63 -10.52
N SER A 132 -15.81 5.06 -9.67
CA SER A 132 -14.37 4.92 -9.89
C SER A 132 -13.67 4.42 -8.63
N LEU A 133 -12.38 4.11 -8.75
CA LEU A 133 -11.51 3.75 -7.61
C LEU A 133 -11.55 4.79 -6.48
N LEU A 134 -11.78 6.06 -6.82
CA LEU A 134 -11.88 7.14 -5.82
C LEU A 134 -13.06 6.96 -4.88
N SER A 135 -14.08 6.17 -5.23
CA SER A 135 -15.17 5.83 -4.30
C SER A 135 -14.71 5.10 -3.03
N LEU A 136 -13.51 4.50 -3.05
CA LEU A 136 -12.88 3.92 -1.86
C LEU A 136 -12.41 5.01 -0.88
N CYS A 137 -12.04 6.19 -1.39
CA CYS A 137 -11.47 7.30 -0.62
C CYS A 137 -12.43 8.48 -0.42
N PHE A 138 -13.46 8.62 -1.26
CA PHE A 138 -14.37 9.75 -1.25
C PHE A 138 -15.82 9.27 -1.11
N SER A 139 -16.37 9.46 0.09
CA SER A 139 -17.66 8.91 0.50
C SER A 139 -18.57 9.94 1.17
N ASP A 140 -19.80 9.55 1.44
CA ASP A 140 -20.86 10.38 2.04
C ASP A 140 -20.99 10.22 3.55
N GLY A 141 -20.11 9.46 4.21
CA GLY A 141 -20.24 9.14 5.63
C GLY A 141 -20.99 7.83 5.93
N SER A 142 -21.46 7.10 4.91
CA SER A 142 -22.16 5.81 5.09
C SER A 142 -21.23 4.61 5.35
N GLN A 143 -19.91 4.82 5.33
CA GLN A 143 -18.88 3.78 5.30
C GLN A 143 -18.71 2.97 6.60
N ASN A 144 -18.15 1.76 6.44
CA ASN A 144 -17.51 1.02 7.52
C ASN A 144 -16.00 1.19 7.40
N VAL A 145 -15.32 1.44 8.53
CA VAL A 145 -13.85 1.49 8.57
C VAL A 145 -13.27 0.12 8.21
N LEU A 146 -12.14 0.12 7.50
CA LEU A 146 -11.36 -1.09 7.25
C LEU A 146 -10.99 -1.76 8.59
N LYS A 147 -11.58 -2.93 8.86
CA LYS A 147 -11.32 -3.68 10.09
C LYS A 147 -10.05 -4.50 9.97
N VAL A 148 -9.06 -4.17 10.79
CA VAL A 148 -7.72 -4.79 10.79
C VAL A 148 -7.35 -5.39 12.15
N ASP A 149 -8.32 -5.67 13.02
CA ASP A 149 -8.07 -6.24 14.35
C ASP A 149 -7.67 -7.74 14.31
N ASN A 150 -7.52 -8.33 13.12
CA ASN A 150 -7.12 -9.73 12.95
C ASN A 150 -5.60 -9.86 12.99
N LYS A 151 -5.10 -11.02 13.47
CA LYS A 151 -3.66 -11.31 13.57
C LYS A 151 -2.91 -11.10 12.24
N ILE A 152 -3.50 -11.58 11.14
CA ILE A 152 -2.97 -11.40 9.79
C ILE A 152 -4.11 -10.86 8.93
N THR A 153 -3.89 -9.70 8.31
CA THR A 153 -4.83 -9.13 7.33
C THR A 153 -4.10 -8.92 6.02
N ILE A 154 -4.59 -9.51 4.94
CA ILE A 154 -4.09 -9.31 3.58
C ILE A 154 -5.10 -8.43 2.85
N VAL A 155 -4.68 -7.22 2.47
CA VAL A 155 -5.51 -6.26 1.75
C VAL A 155 -5.10 -6.25 0.29
N GLU A 156 -6.06 -6.50 -0.59
CA GLU A 156 -5.93 -6.42 -2.03
C GLU A 156 -6.83 -5.30 -2.56
N ILE A 157 -6.37 -4.54 -3.56
CA ILE A 157 -7.22 -3.60 -4.29
C ILE A 157 -7.41 -4.10 -5.73
N THR A 158 -8.66 -4.26 -6.15
CA THR A 158 -9.01 -4.68 -7.51
C THR A 158 -9.03 -3.48 -8.46
N GLY A 159 -8.39 -3.64 -9.63
CA GLY A 159 -8.47 -2.66 -10.72
C GLY A 159 -7.49 -1.49 -10.62
N LEU A 160 -6.43 -1.60 -9.81
CA LEU A 160 -5.32 -0.65 -9.85
C LEU A 160 -4.61 -0.69 -11.22
N ASP A 161 -4.33 0.48 -11.76
CA ASP A 161 -3.47 0.71 -12.90
C ASP A 161 -2.39 1.68 -12.45
N MET A 162 -1.16 1.20 -12.28
CA MET A 162 -0.11 1.96 -11.63
C MET A 162 0.85 2.57 -12.67
N PRO A 163 1.32 3.81 -12.47
CA PRO A 163 2.21 4.44 -13.43
C PRO A 163 3.58 3.77 -13.47
N LYS A 164 4.24 3.84 -14.64
CA LYS A 164 5.61 3.32 -14.85
C LYS A 164 6.70 4.36 -14.57
N GLY A 165 6.33 5.63 -14.50
CA GLY A 165 7.23 6.76 -14.29
C GLY A 165 6.84 7.58 -13.07
N THR A 166 7.61 8.63 -12.81
CA THR A 166 7.40 9.53 -11.67
C THR A 166 6.81 10.89 -12.07
N ASP A 167 6.81 11.22 -13.37
CA ASP A 167 6.24 12.46 -13.88
C ASP A 167 4.71 12.38 -13.86
N LYS A 168 4.09 13.25 -13.06
CA LYS A 168 2.64 13.32 -12.89
C LYS A 168 1.94 13.76 -14.18
N ASP A 169 2.57 14.62 -14.98
CA ASP A 169 1.97 15.19 -16.18
C ASP A 169 1.89 14.16 -17.32
N GLU A 170 2.67 13.08 -17.24
CA GLU A 170 2.64 11.93 -18.15
C GLU A 170 1.66 10.83 -17.70
N MET A 171 1.07 10.94 -16.50
CA MET A 171 0.18 9.91 -15.95
C MET A 171 -1.24 10.04 -16.50
N THR A 172 -1.88 8.89 -16.76
CA THR A 172 -3.30 8.87 -17.09
C THR A 172 -4.15 9.17 -15.86
N GLU A 173 -5.40 9.61 -16.07
CA GLU A 173 -6.35 9.78 -14.96
C GLU A 173 -6.53 8.52 -14.12
N THR A 174 -6.53 7.33 -14.75
CA THR A 174 -6.67 6.05 -14.04
C THR A 174 -5.45 5.78 -13.15
N GLN A 175 -4.25 6.14 -13.60
CA GLN A 175 -3.02 6.03 -12.82
C GLN A 175 -3.02 6.98 -11.63
N LEU A 176 -3.47 8.22 -11.82
CA LEU A 176 -3.64 9.19 -10.73
C LEU A 176 -4.64 8.70 -9.69
N ARG A 177 -5.77 8.12 -10.12
CA ARG A 177 -6.77 7.52 -9.20
C ARG A 177 -6.19 6.36 -8.41
N SER A 178 -5.42 5.48 -9.07
CA SER A 178 -4.77 4.33 -8.42
C SER A 178 -3.74 4.78 -7.38
N LEU A 179 -2.89 5.76 -7.71
CA LEU A 179 -1.97 6.38 -6.75
C LEU A 179 -2.70 7.01 -5.56
N THR A 180 -3.82 7.69 -5.81
CA THR A 180 -4.63 8.32 -4.75
C THR A 180 -5.15 7.28 -3.75
N VAL A 181 -5.68 6.15 -4.25
CA VAL A 181 -6.12 5.04 -3.38
C VAL A 181 -4.96 4.41 -2.62
N MET A 182 -3.83 4.16 -3.29
CA MET A 182 -2.63 3.63 -2.65
C MET A 182 -2.09 4.57 -1.57
N TYR A 183 -2.19 5.88 -1.79
CA TYR A 183 -1.80 6.88 -0.80
C TYR A 183 -2.64 6.79 0.46
N SER A 184 -3.98 6.78 0.32
CA SER A 184 -4.87 6.65 1.47
C SER A 184 -4.67 5.32 2.21
N LEU A 185 -4.52 4.21 1.48
CA LEU A 185 -4.24 2.90 2.10
C LEU A 185 -2.91 2.89 2.87
N THR A 186 -1.85 3.48 2.30
CA THR A 186 -0.55 3.53 2.95
C THR A 186 -0.56 4.43 4.18
N TYR A 187 -1.31 5.53 4.12
CA TYR A 187 -1.55 6.39 5.27
C TYR A 187 -2.32 5.66 6.38
N PHE A 188 -3.38 4.92 6.02
CA PHE A 188 -4.10 4.05 6.94
C PHE A 188 -3.16 3.05 7.64
N CYS A 189 -2.25 2.41 6.88
CA CYS A 189 -1.25 1.50 7.45
C CYS A 189 -0.26 2.20 8.39
N ALA A 190 0.09 3.47 8.13
CA ALA A 190 0.91 4.25 9.05
C ALA A 190 0.20 4.47 10.39
N ILE A 191 -1.07 4.88 10.35
CA ILE A 191 -1.89 5.07 11.57
C ILE A 191 -2.09 3.75 12.31
N PHE A 192 -2.30 2.64 11.58
CA PHE A 192 -2.42 1.32 12.18
C PHE A 192 -1.18 0.95 13.00
N GLY A 193 0.03 1.16 12.44
CA GLY A 193 1.29 0.89 13.13
C GLY A 193 1.61 1.85 14.28
N GLU A 194 0.87 2.96 14.41
CA GLU A 194 1.04 3.96 15.47
C GLU A 194 -0.01 3.83 16.58
N ARG A 195 -1.04 3.01 16.39
CA ARG A 195 -2.20 2.93 17.29
C ARG A 195 -1.84 2.42 18.69
N GLU A 196 -0.97 1.42 18.78
CA GLU A 196 -0.66 0.70 20.04
C GLU A 196 0.85 0.47 20.17
N LYS A 197 1.53 1.32 20.96
CA LYS A 197 3.01 1.30 21.14
C LYS A 197 3.56 -0.01 21.71
N ASP A 198 2.74 -0.73 22.47
CA ASP A 198 3.09 -1.96 23.17
C ASP A 198 2.83 -3.21 22.35
N LYS A 199 2.19 -3.10 21.18
CA LYS A 199 1.95 -4.23 20.28
C LYS A 199 2.96 -4.25 19.15
N GLU A 200 3.54 -5.42 18.92
CA GLU A 200 4.37 -5.67 17.76
C GLU A 200 3.50 -5.79 16.51
N THR A 201 3.77 -4.96 15.51
CA THR A 201 3.10 -5.00 14.21
C THR A 201 4.11 -5.22 13.10
N MET A 202 3.68 -5.86 12.02
CA MET A 202 4.50 -6.00 10.81
C MET A 202 3.68 -5.57 9.59
N LEU A 203 4.22 -4.64 8.83
CA LEU A 203 3.62 -4.14 7.60
C LEU A 203 4.46 -4.59 6.40
N PHE A 204 3.85 -5.42 5.55
CA PHE A 204 4.39 -5.75 4.24
C PHE A 204 3.80 -4.81 3.20
N LEU A 205 4.66 -4.09 2.48
CA LEU A 205 4.27 -3.31 1.30
C LEU A 205 4.92 -3.93 0.07
N ASP A 206 4.08 -4.56 -0.74
CA ASP A 206 4.45 -5.15 -2.02
C ASP A 206 4.35 -4.11 -3.14
N GLU A 207 5.37 -4.02 -3.99
CA GLU A 207 5.51 -3.02 -5.06
C GLU A 207 5.46 -1.56 -4.54
N ALA A 208 6.04 -1.31 -3.38
CA ALA A 208 6.01 -0.01 -2.70
C ALA A 208 6.66 1.14 -3.51
N TRP A 209 7.46 0.82 -4.53
CA TRP A 209 8.12 1.82 -5.38
C TRP A 209 7.13 2.77 -6.04
N GLN A 210 5.94 2.29 -6.38
CA GLN A 210 4.94 3.05 -7.10
C GLN A 210 4.43 4.22 -6.26
N ILE A 211 4.24 4.04 -4.95
CA ILE A 211 3.88 5.15 -4.06
C ILE A 211 5.10 6.02 -3.71
N MET A 212 6.29 5.42 -3.59
CA MET A 212 7.54 6.15 -3.36
C MET A 212 7.98 7.03 -4.55
N SER A 213 7.36 6.89 -5.72
CA SER A 213 7.55 7.80 -6.87
C SER A 213 7.15 9.24 -6.54
N THR A 214 6.15 9.44 -5.67
CA THR A 214 5.61 10.76 -5.33
C THR A 214 6.24 11.33 -4.05
N PRO A 215 6.44 12.66 -3.94
CA PRO A 215 6.94 13.26 -2.70
C PRO A 215 6.07 12.94 -1.47
N ALA A 216 4.75 13.02 -1.61
CA ALA A 216 3.82 12.71 -0.52
C ALA A 216 3.93 11.24 -0.11
N GLY A 217 3.95 10.30 -1.07
CA GLY A 217 4.09 8.88 -0.78
C GLY A 217 5.40 8.54 -0.06
N ARG A 218 6.52 9.17 -0.46
CA ARG A 218 7.80 9.04 0.27
C ARG A 218 7.69 9.50 1.72
N GLN A 219 7.01 10.62 1.98
CA GLN A 219 6.84 11.10 3.35
C GLN A 219 6.09 10.10 4.23
N VAL A 220 5.04 9.46 3.72
CA VAL A 220 4.28 8.44 4.47
C VAL A 220 5.13 7.19 4.71
N VAL A 221 5.82 6.67 3.68
CA VAL A 221 6.70 5.52 3.85
C VAL A 221 7.84 5.84 4.85
N ASN A 222 8.39 7.05 4.80
CA ASN A 222 9.42 7.49 5.74
C ASN A 222 8.88 7.69 7.16
N ARG A 223 7.62 8.11 7.32
CA ARG A 223 6.93 8.11 8.61
C ARG A 223 6.87 6.69 9.17
N ILE A 224 6.41 5.71 8.39
CA ILE A 224 6.35 4.30 8.80
C ILE A 224 7.74 3.79 9.22
N LYS A 225 8.78 4.06 8.42
CA LYS A 225 10.17 3.69 8.75
C LYS A 225 10.63 4.27 10.10
N ARG A 226 10.32 5.55 10.37
CA ARG A 226 10.68 6.23 11.62
C ARG A 226 9.89 5.71 12.82
N THR A 227 8.58 5.54 12.63
CA THR A 227 7.66 4.96 13.61
C THR A 227 8.11 3.57 14.03
N GLY A 228 8.64 2.76 13.11
CA GLY A 228 9.07 1.40 13.44
C GLY A 228 10.06 1.28 14.60
N ARG A 229 10.97 2.26 14.72
CA ARG A 229 11.94 2.30 15.85
C ARG A 229 11.30 2.68 17.19
N SER A 230 10.14 3.32 17.16
CA SER A 230 9.49 3.92 18.34
C SER A 230 8.20 3.19 18.77
N PHE A 231 7.60 2.38 17.89
CA PHE A 231 6.29 1.74 18.08
C PHE A 231 6.31 0.21 17.81
N ASN A 232 7.47 -0.46 17.90
CA ASN A 232 7.58 -1.91 17.62
C ASN A 232 6.92 -2.34 16.29
N ASN A 233 7.00 -1.48 15.28
CA ASN A 233 6.39 -1.69 13.97
C ASN A 233 7.45 -2.03 12.92
N PHE A 234 7.41 -3.24 12.37
CA PHE A 234 8.38 -3.71 11.38
C PHE A 234 7.86 -3.47 9.97
N LEU A 235 8.57 -2.63 9.19
CA LEU A 235 8.27 -2.43 7.77
C LEU A 235 9.10 -3.40 6.92
N VAL A 236 8.43 -4.18 6.08
CA VAL A 236 9.02 -5.01 5.03
C VAL A 236 8.60 -4.44 3.68
N LEU A 237 9.57 -3.96 2.91
CA LEU A 237 9.34 -3.57 1.52
C LEU A 237 9.74 -4.71 0.60
N VAL A 238 8.87 -5.03 -0.36
CA VAL A 238 9.15 -5.97 -1.44
C VAL A 238 9.14 -5.19 -2.75
N THR A 239 10.22 -5.30 -3.51
CA THR A 239 10.40 -4.58 -4.78
C THR A 239 11.22 -5.43 -5.74
N GLN A 240 11.01 -5.22 -7.04
CA GLN A 240 11.74 -5.95 -8.10
C GLN A 240 13.10 -5.31 -8.40
N SER A 241 13.23 -4.00 -8.23
CA SER A 241 14.49 -3.29 -8.43
C SER A 241 14.97 -2.60 -7.16
N VAL A 242 16.26 -2.69 -6.88
CA VAL A 242 16.91 -1.92 -5.80
C VAL A 242 17.02 -0.43 -6.14
N LYS A 243 16.90 -0.06 -7.42
CA LYS A 243 16.92 1.34 -7.86
C LYS A 243 15.70 2.09 -7.36
N ASP A 244 14.59 1.39 -7.17
CA ASP A 244 13.36 1.92 -6.60
C ASP A 244 13.50 2.40 -5.15
N LEU A 245 14.52 1.91 -4.45
CA LEU A 245 14.78 2.25 -3.04
C LEU A 245 15.71 3.47 -2.89
N LYS A 246 16.27 4.01 -3.99
CA LYS A 246 17.16 5.19 -3.95
C LYS A 246 16.35 6.46 -3.67
N THR A 247 15.89 6.62 -2.44
CA THR A 247 15.41 7.90 -1.92
C THR A 247 16.62 8.75 -1.54
N SER A 248 16.79 9.87 -2.22
CA SER A 248 17.75 10.91 -1.87
C SER A 248 17.65 11.25 -0.37
N GLU A 249 18.77 11.10 0.35
CA GLU A 249 19.13 11.75 1.63
C GLU A 249 18.80 11.10 2.99
N ASP A 250 18.07 9.99 3.12
CA ASP A 250 17.62 9.65 4.48
C ASP A 250 18.63 8.96 5.40
N GLY A 251 19.81 8.51 4.94
CA GLY A 251 20.88 7.95 5.79
C GLY A 251 20.53 6.69 6.63
N THR A 252 19.25 6.36 6.76
CA THR A 252 18.69 5.22 7.50
C THR A 252 18.34 4.14 6.49
N GLY A 253 19.34 3.32 6.13
CA GLY A 253 19.12 2.12 5.32
C GLY A 253 18.22 1.10 6.03
N PHE A 254 17.68 0.16 5.25
CA PHE A 254 17.06 -1.05 5.82
C PHE A 254 18.10 -1.81 6.62
N GLY A 255 17.76 -2.16 7.87
CA GLY A 255 18.66 -2.92 8.75
C GLY A 255 18.82 -4.37 8.32
N THR A 256 17.89 -4.89 7.52
CA THR A 256 17.89 -6.25 7.01
C THR A 256 17.51 -6.24 5.54
N VAL A 257 18.24 -6.96 4.69
CA VAL A 257 17.96 -7.09 3.25
C VAL A 257 18.06 -8.56 2.83
N PHE A 258 17.07 -9.00 2.06
CA PHE A 258 17.11 -10.26 1.32
C PHE A 258 17.26 -9.91 -0.15
N ALA A 259 18.48 -10.03 -0.68
CA ALA A 259 18.80 -9.66 -2.06
C ALA A 259 18.86 -10.92 -2.94
N PHE A 260 17.78 -11.18 -3.65
CA PHE A 260 17.69 -12.22 -4.67
C PHE A 260 18.39 -11.77 -5.97
N PRO A 261 18.86 -12.70 -6.81
CA PRO A 261 19.60 -12.35 -8.00
C PRO A 261 18.68 -11.75 -9.06
N GLU A 262 19.07 -10.60 -9.61
CA GLU A 262 18.50 -10.02 -10.82
C GLU A 262 19.68 -9.66 -11.74
N HIS A 263 19.91 -10.48 -12.76
CA HIS A 263 21.12 -10.42 -13.60
C HIS A 263 21.28 -9.09 -14.34
N SER A 264 20.18 -8.37 -14.60
CA SER A 264 20.23 -7.04 -15.19
C SER A 264 20.64 -5.93 -14.21
N GLU A 265 20.67 -6.22 -12.90
CA GLU A 265 20.91 -5.25 -11.83
C GLU A 265 22.01 -5.63 -10.84
N THR A 266 22.83 -6.64 -11.13
CA THR A 266 23.90 -7.15 -10.25
C THR A 266 24.69 -6.03 -9.56
N GLY A 267 25.25 -5.09 -10.32
CA GLY A 267 26.07 -4.00 -9.76
C GLY A 267 25.27 -3.07 -8.83
N ALA A 268 24.00 -2.80 -9.14
CA ALA A 268 23.15 -1.96 -8.28
C ALA A 268 22.79 -2.68 -6.96
N ILE A 269 22.60 -3.99 -7.02
CA ILE A 269 22.37 -4.82 -5.82
C ILE A 269 23.63 -4.84 -4.95
N LEU A 270 24.81 -5.06 -5.54
CA LEU A 270 26.09 -5.04 -4.81
C LEU A 270 26.35 -3.68 -4.15
N GLU A 271 26.09 -2.57 -4.87
CA GLU A 271 26.15 -1.21 -4.32
C GLU A 271 25.22 -1.06 -3.11
N HIS A 272 23.98 -1.51 -3.22
CA HIS A 272 23.01 -1.44 -2.12
C HIS A 272 23.45 -2.27 -0.90
N LEU A 273 24.02 -3.45 -1.14
CA LEU A 273 24.58 -4.33 -0.12
C LEU A 273 25.92 -3.83 0.44
N ARG A 274 26.52 -2.78 -0.13
CA ARG A 274 27.85 -2.27 0.23
C ARG A 274 28.93 -3.34 0.06
N VAL A 275 28.90 -4.02 -1.09
CA VAL A 275 29.89 -5.00 -1.52
C VAL A 275 30.62 -4.43 -2.75
N GLU A 276 31.92 -4.67 -2.85
CA GLU A 276 32.69 -4.23 -4.02
C GLU A 276 32.18 -4.92 -5.29
N ASP A 277 32.12 -4.15 -6.38
CA ASP A 277 31.64 -4.65 -7.67
C ASP A 277 32.80 -5.28 -8.46
N ASP A 278 33.24 -6.46 -8.01
CA ASP A 278 34.28 -7.28 -8.65
C ASP A 278 33.73 -8.61 -9.18
N ASP A 279 34.54 -9.33 -9.97
CA ASP A 279 34.13 -10.60 -10.60
C ASP A 279 33.73 -11.67 -9.57
N LEU A 280 34.37 -11.68 -8.40
CA LEU A 280 34.08 -12.64 -7.33
C LEU A 280 32.70 -12.35 -6.71
N SER A 281 32.43 -11.09 -6.41
CA SER A 281 31.20 -10.61 -5.78
C SER A 281 30.01 -10.72 -6.74
N ARG A 282 30.23 -10.44 -8.03
CA ARG A 282 29.25 -10.70 -9.10
C ARG A 282 28.91 -12.18 -9.18
N ALA A 283 29.92 -13.05 -9.25
CA ALA A 283 29.71 -14.50 -9.26
C ALA A 283 29.02 -15.00 -7.97
N TRP A 284 29.27 -14.35 -6.82
CA TRP A 284 28.62 -14.70 -5.55
C TRP A 284 27.13 -14.34 -5.51
N LEU A 285 26.72 -13.27 -6.18
CA LEU A 285 25.31 -12.89 -6.31
C LEU A 285 24.62 -13.68 -7.44
N GLU A 286 25.24 -13.78 -8.62
CA GLU A 286 24.62 -14.34 -9.83
C GLU A 286 24.51 -15.87 -9.79
N ASN A 287 25.45 -16.58 -9.15
CA ASN A 287 25.41 -18.04 -9.05
C ASN A 287 24.58 -18.52 -7.85
N GLN A 288 23.32 -18.08 -7.81
CA GLN A 288 22.32 -18.46 -6.80
C GLN A 288 21.21 -19.29 -7.46
N THR A 289 20.74 -20.34 -6.79
CA THR A 289 19.57 -21.09 -7.24
C THR A 289 18.28 -20.40 -6.80
N MET A 290 17.13 -20.85 -7.33
CA MET A 290 15.83 -20.40 -6.84
C MET A 290 15.73 -20.58 -5.33
N GLY A 291 15.26 -19.56 -4.61
CA GLY A 291 15.18 -19.53 -3.15
C GLY A 291 16.48 -19.15 -2.44
N GLN A 292 17.60 -18.93 -3.15
CA GLN A 292 18.82 -18.40 -2.57
C GLN A 292 18.89 -16.87 -2.73
N CYS A 293 19.45 -16.21 -1.71
CA CYS A 293 19.69 -14.77 -1.72
C CYS A 293 20.95 -14.44 -0.91
N ILE A 294 21.47 -13.22 -1.10
CA ILE A 294 22.37 -12.62 -0.10
C ILE A 294 21.50 -12.02 1.01
N TYR A 295 21.72 -12.50 2.23
CA TYR A 295 21.15 -11.96 3.44
C TYR A 295 22.11 -10.96 4.07
N TYR A 296 21.67 -9.71 4.17
CA TYR A 296 22.36 -8.66 4.91
C TYR A 296 21.62 -8.39 6.21
N ASP A 297 22.29 -8.50 7.34
CA ASP A 297 21.67 -8.39 8.66
C ASP A 297 21.95 -7.06 9.38
N THR A 298 21.30 -6.89 10.54
CA THR A 298 21.41 -5.67 11.36
C THR A 298 22.80 -5.43 11.94
N PHE A 299 23.68 -6.43 11.92
CA PHE A 299 25.07 -6.34 12.40
C PHE A 299 26.06 -6.09 11.27
N GLY A 300 25.58 -5.98 10.03
CA GLY A 300 26.41 -5.71 8.87
C GLY A 300 26.93 -6.97 8.15
N ARG A 301 26.56 -8.17 8.63
CA ARG A 301 27.00 -9.46 8.07
C ARG A 301 26.25 -9.73 6.77
N LYS A 302 26.94 -10.33 5.80
CA LYS A 302 26.41 -10.62 4.46
C LYS A 302 26.74 -12.06 4.14
N GLU A 303 25.73 -12.90 4.06
CA GLU A 303 25.91 -14.32 3.80
C GLU A 303 24.92 -14.82 2.77
N ARG A 304 25.31 -15.83 2.00
CA ARG A 304 24.35 -16.55 1.16
C ARG A 304 23.51 -17.44 2.05
N ILE A 305 22.19 -17.29 1.97
CA ILE A 305 21.25 -18.18 2.65
C ILE A 305 20.34 -18.87 1.63
N THR A 306 19.68 -19.94 2.07
CA THR A 306 18.59 -20.59 1.32
C THR A 306 17.30 -20.39 2.10
N VAL A 307 16.31 -19.75 1.47
CA VAL A 307 14.96 -19.64 1.99
C VAL A 307 14.20 -20.90 1.54
N ASP A 308 14.04 -21.83 2.46
CA ASP A 308 13.41 -23.12 2.20
C ASP A 308 11.99 -23.17 2.78
N GLY A 309 11.00 -23.00 1.91
CA GLY A 309 9.58 -23.21 2.23
C GLY A 309 9.11 -24.66 2.09
N THR A 310 9.99 -25.56 1.62
CA THR A 310 9.67 -26.95 1.25
C THR A 310 9.76 -27.94 2.42
N ILE A 311 10.24 -27.47 3.58
CA ILE A 311 10.36 -28.27 4.82
C ILE A 311 9.02 -28.93 5.19
N TYR A 312 7.90 -28.29 4.85
CA TYR A 312 6.55 -28.81 5.01
C TYR A 312 5.89 -28.94 3.63
N PRO A 313 5.85 -30.15 3.03
CA PRO A 313 5.24 -30.36 1.71
C PRO A 313 3.79 -29.87 1.61
N GLU A 314 3.05 -29.91 2.72
CA GLU A 314 1.69 -29.40 2.83
C GLU A 314 1.56 -27.88 2.61
N LEU A 315 2.65 -27.11 2.80
CA LEU A 315 2.67 -25.68 2.50
C LEU A 315 2.89 -25.39 1.01
N MET A 316 3.46 -26.34 0.26
CA MET A 316 3.81 -26.12 -1.15
C MET A 316 2.56 -25.81 -1.99
N GLU A 317 1.46 -26.49 -1.73
CA GLU A 317 0.19 -26.26 -2.45
C GLU A 317 -0.32 -24.83 -2.24
N LEU A 318 0.03 -24.14 -1.14
CA LEU A 318 -0.38 -22.74 -0.92
C LEU A 318 0.31 -21.76 -1.87
N PHE A 319 1.52 -22.09 -2.35
CA PHE A 319 2.33 -21.21 -3.20
C PHE A 319 2.09 -21.44 -4.71
N GLU A 320 1.28 -22.44 -5.08
CA GLU A 320 0.90 -22.72 -6.46
C GLU A 320 -0.21 -21.75 -6.95
N THR A 321 0.13 -20.48 -7.12
CA THR A 321 -0.85 -19.43 -7.47
C THR A 321 -1.06 -19.24 -8.97
N VAL A 322 -0.22 -19.83 -9.82
CA VAL A 322 -0.28 -19.67 -11.29
C VAL A 322 -0.84 -20.94 -11.94
N GLU A 323 -2.02 -20.82 -12.57
CA GLU A 323 -2.53 -21.84 -13.49
C GLU A 323 -1.94 -21.55 -14.89
N THR A 324 -1.04 -22.41 -15.38
CA THR A 324 -0.46 -22.29 -16.73
C THR A 324 -0.79 -23.52 -17.57
N GLU A 325 -1.33 -23.30 -18.77
CA GLU A 325 -1.46 -24.34 -19.80
C GLU A 325 -0.16 -24.51 -20.61
N LEU A 326 0.81 -23.60 -20.43
CA LEU A 326 2.12 -23.69 -21.08
C LEU A 326 2.98 -24.69 -20.31
N VAL A 327 3.13 -25.88 -20.89
CA VAL A 327 4.14 -26.85 -20.50
C VAL A 327 5.47 -26.41 -21.11
N ALA A 328 6.48 -26.14 -20.28
CA ALA A 328 7.83 -25.93 -20.79
C ALA A 328 8.27 -27.20 -21.54
N VAL A 329 8.66 -27.06 -22.80
CA VAL A 329 9.23 -28.13 -23.64
C VAL A 329 10.73 -28.23 -23.40
#